data_AF-A0A538DW11-F1
#
_entry.id   AF-A0A538DW11-F1
#
_cell.length_a   1.000
_cell.length_b   1.000
_cell.length_c   1.000
_cell.angle_alpha   90.00
_cell.angle_beta   90.00
_cell.angle_gamma   90.00
#
_symmetry.space_group_name_H-M   'P 1'
#
loop_
_entity.id
_entity.type
_entity.pdbx_description
1 polymer ?
#
loop_
_entity_poly.entity_id
_entity_poly.type
_entity_poly.pdbx_seq_one_letter_code
_entity_poly.pdbx_strand_id
1 'polypeptide(L)'
;MNETPQSGSASERELFVRHARKDGRSVAVLRAVDYGDACVVEAEVYPAGARNGTPTRPGPYTFADAQQATAFVTEAVEALMVLGCDVHAS
;
A
#
# COMPACT_ATOMS: atom_id res chain seq x y z
N MET A 1 -9.13 19.19 -39.83
CA MET A 1 -8.98 19.62 -38.44
C MET A 1 -9.93 18.79 -37.61
N ASN A 2 -9.39 17.83 -36.85
CA ASN A 2 -9.89 17.35 -35.57
C ASN A 2 -9.02 16.14 -35.18
N GLU A 3 -7.89 16.47 -34.55
CA GLU A 3 -7.14 15.50 -33.75
C GLU A 3 -7.96 15.27 -32.48
N THR A 4 -8.50 14.08 -32.34
CA THR A 4 -9.10 13.60 -31.10
C THR A 4 -7.99 13.58 -30.04
N PRO A 5 -8.13 14.24 -28.87
CA PRO A 5 -7.13 14.09 -27.82
C PRO A 5 -7.18 12.64 -27.32
N GLN A 6 -6.16 11.86 -27.65
CA GLN A 6 -5.88 10.60 -26.97
C GLN A 6 -5.61 10.95 -25.51
N SER A 7 -6.64 10.79 -24.67
CA SER A 7 -6.49 10.81 -23.23
C SER A 7 -5.56 9.64 -22.90
N GLY A 8 -4.30 9.94 -22.61
CA GLY A 8 -3.32 8.94 -22.22
C GLY A 8 -3.89 8.18 -21.02
N SER A 9 -4.05 6.87 -21.16
CA SER A 9 -4.26 5.99 -20.02
C SER A 9 -3.06 6.21 -19.09
N ALA A 10 -3.25 6.93 -17.99
CA ALA A 10 -2.27 6.95 -16.92
C ALA A 10 -2.19 5.51 -16.41
N SER A 11 -1.18 4.78 -16.87
CA SER A 11 -0.94 3.41 -16.47
C SER A 11 -0.61 3.45 -14.98
N GLU A 12 -1.47 2.89 -14.15
CA GLU A 12 -1.18 2.76 -12.72
C GLU A 12 0.17 2.05 -12.54
N ARG A 13 1.06 2.69 -11.78
CA ARG A 13 2.42 2.17 -11.55
C ARG A 13 2.56 1.78 -10.10
N GLU A 14 2.68 0.48 -9.85
CA GLU A 14 3.04 0.01 -8.53
C GLU A 14 4.44 0.52 -8.15
N LEU A 15 4.53 1.19 -7.01
CA LEU A 15 5.79 1.70 -6.46
C LEU A 15 6.48 0.62 -5.65
N PHE A 16 5.73 0.02 -4.73
CA PHE A 16 6.20 -1.04 -3.85
C PHE A 16 5.03 -1.69 -3.10
N VAL A 17 5.28 -2.92 -2.67
CA VAL A 17 4.44 -3.65 -1.70
C VAL A 17 5.27 -3.99 -0.46
N ARG A 18 4.64 -3.91 0.72
CA ARG A 18 5.22 -4.34 2.01
C ARG A 18 4.30 -5.33 2.68
N HIS A 19 4.84 -6.52 2.96
CA HIS A 19 4.17 -7.57 3.70
C HIS A 19 4.70 -7.61 5.13
N ALA A 20 3.84 -7.34 6.10
CA ALA A 20 4.14 -7.50 7.51
C ALA A 20 3.58 -8.82 8.04
N ARG A 21 4.46 -9.62 8.66
CA ARG A 21 4.10 -10.89 9.27
C ARG A 21 4.52 -10.93 10.73
N LYS A 22 3.76 -11.61 11.56
CA LYS A 22 4.11 -11.91 12.95
C LYS A 22 3.93 -13.39 13.20
N ASP A 23 4.97 -14.06 13.70
CA ASP A 23 5.00 -15.52 13.90
C ASP A 23 4.61 -16.29 12.63
N GLY A 24 5.06 -15.82 11.46
CA GLY A 24 4.76 -16.38 10.14
C GLY A 24 3.34 -16.10 9.61
N ARG A 25 2.50 -15.38 10.34
CA ARG A 25 1.12 -15.03 9.94
C ARG A 25 1.05 -13.61 9.37
N SER A 26 0.26 -13.42 8.32
CA SER A 26 0.02 -12.08 7.75
C SER A 26 -0.67 -11.18 8.78
N VAL A 27 -0.14 -9.98 8.97
CA VAL A 27 -0.71 -8.93 9.83
C VAL A 27 -1.19 -7.76 8.98
N ALA A 28 -0.36 -7.32 8.04
CA ALA A 28 -0.73 -6.26 7.11
C ALA A 28 -0.05 -6.41 5.75
N VAL A 29 -0.71 -5.89 4.72
CA VAL A 29 -0.14 -5.67 3.38
C VAL A 29 -0.36 -4.21 3.01
N LEU A 30 0.70 -3.50 2.65
CA LEU A 30 0.65 -2.11 2.19
C LEU A 30 1.12 -2.07 0.74
N ARG A 31 0.31 -1.54 -0.18
CA ARG A 31 0.65 -1.36 -1.59
C ARG A 31 0.56 0.13 -1.94
N ALA A 32 1.64 0.70 -2.45
CA ALA A 32 1.65 2.06 -2.98
C ALA A 32 1.55 2.03 -4.51
N VAL A 33 0.60 2.77 -5.06
CA VAL A 33 0.33 2.88 -6.50
C VAL A 33 0.34 4.35 -6.91
N ASP A 34 1.06 4.65 -7.98
CA ASP A 34 1.16 5.97 -8.60
C ASP A 34 0.25 6.03 -9.83
N TYR A 35 -0.74 6.93 -9.77
CA TYR A 35 -1.71 7.16 -10.85
C TYR A 35 -1.31 8.34 -11.75
N GLY A 36 -0.13 8.92 -11.54
CA GLY A 36 0.41 10.04 -12.31
C GLY A 36 0.03 11.42 -11.75
N ASP A 37 -1.20 11.59 -11.27
CA ASP A 37 -1.69 12.83 -10.61
C ASP A 37 -1.82 12.70 -9.09
N ALA A 38 -1.81 11.48 -8.58
CA ALA A 38 -1.83 11.16 -7.16
C ALA A 38 -1.17 9.81 -6.89
N CYS A 39 -0.73 9.62 -5.64
CA CYS A 39 -0.29 8.33 -5.14
C CYS A 39 -1.28 7.80 -4.10
N VAL A 40 -1.63 6.53 -4.21
CA VAL A 40 -2.57 5.87 -3.30
C VAL A 40 -1.85 4.74 -2.57
N VAL A 41 -1.99 4.71 -1.25
CA VAL A 41 -1.60 3.56 -0.44
C VAL A 41 -2.85 2.77 -0.06
N GLU A 42 -2.92 1.56 -0.57
CA GLU A 42 -3.89 0.56 -0.17
C GLU A 42 -3.35 -0.27 0.99
N ALA A 43 -4.21 -0.56 1.96
CA ALA A 43 -3.86 -1.37 3.11
C ALA A 43 -4.85 -2.53 3.28
N GLU A 44 -4.33 -3.71 3.55
CA GLU A 44 -5.07 -4.84 4.10
C GLU A 44 -4.54 -5.13 5.49
N VAL A 45 -5.42 -5.23 6.49
CA VAL A 45 -5.06 -5.57 7.88
C VAL A 45 -5.81 -6.82 8.30
N TYR A 46 -5.07 -7.82 8.74
CA TYR A 46 -5.55 -9.14 9.09
C TYR A 46 -5.74 -9.24 10.61
N PRO A 47 -6.92 -9.67 11.10
CA PRO A 47 -7.18 -9.73 12.53
C PRO A 47 -6.29 -10.78 13.22
N ALA A 48 -5.69 -10.37 14.34
CA ALA A 48 -4.82 -11.24 15.13
C ALA A 48 -5.57 -12.49 15.61
N GLY A 49 -4.98 -13.67 15.37
CA GLY A 49 -5.52 -14.95 15.83
C GLY A 49 -6.57 -15.60 14.93
N ALA A 50 -7.05 -14.93 13.88
CA ALA A 50 -7.99 -15.53 12.93
C ALA A 50 -7.25 -16.31 11.84
N ARG A 51 -7.43 -17.64 11.79
CA ARG A 51 -6.84 -18.49 10.73
C ARG A 51 -7.31 -18.13 9.31
N ASN A 52 -8.53 -17.60 9.19
CA ASN A 52 -9.19 -17.24 7.93
C ASN A 52 -9.96 -15.92 8.06
N GLY A 53 -9.44 -14.98 8.86
CA GLY A 53 -10.10 -13.69 9.04
C GLY A 53 -10.10 -12.91 7.74
N THR A 54 -11.27 -12.41 7.32
CA THR A 54 -11.37 -11.45 6.22
C THR A 54 -10.55 -10.21 6.58
N PRO A 55 -9.61 -9.77 5.73
CA PRO A 55 -8.85 -8.57 6.02
C PRO A 55 -9.78 -7.35 6.00
N THR A 56 -9.57 -6.44 6.95
CA THR A 56 -10.12 -5.09 6.85
C THR A 56 -9.27 -4.27 5.89
N ARG A 57 -9.90 -3.38 5.12
CA ARG A 57 -9.22 -2.51 4.16
C ARG A 57 -9.34 -1.05 4.60
N PRO A 58 -8.51 -0.59 5.56
CA PRO A 58 -8.52 0.82 5.93
C PRO A 58 -7.97 1.67 4.78
N GLY A 59 -8.62 2.82 4.53
CA GLY A 59 -8.30 3.69 3.39
C GLY A 59 -9.31 3.59 2.24
N PRO A 60 -8.92 3.97 1.00
CA PRO A 60 -7.55 4.27 0.55
C PRO A 60 -6.96 5.56 1.14
N TYR A 61 -5.63 5.60 1.29
CA TYR A 61 -4.90 6.79 1.70
C TYR A 61 -4.29 7.48 0.48
N THR A 62 -4.74 8.68 0.15
CA THR A 62 -4.31 9.42 -1.04
C THR A 62 -3.32 10.51 -0.66
N PHE A 63 -2.25 10.61 -1.46
CA PHE A 63 -1.15 11.56 -1.31
C PHE A 63 -0.93 12.31 -2.64
N ALA A 64 -0.35 13.51 -2.54
CA ALA A 64 -0.09 14.33 -3.72
C ALA A 64 1.02 13.75 -4.59
N ASP A 65 1.98 13.04 -3.99
CA ASP A 65 3.14 12.48 -4.70
C ASP A 65 3.68 11.20 -4.05
N ALA A 66 4.63 10.58 -4.76
CA ALA A 66 5.27 9.34 -4.35
C ALA A 66 6.14 9.51 -3.09
N GLN A 67 6.67 10.71 -2.82
CA GLN A 67 7.50 10.96 -1.64
C GLN A 67 6.65 10.88 -0.37
N GLN A 68 5.49 11.52 -0.36
CA GLN A 68 4.54 11.47 0.75
C GLN A 68 4.00 10.06 0.99
N ALA A 69 3.62 9.35 -0.08
CA ALA A 69 3.18 7.95 0.02
C ALA A 69 4.29 7.04 0.58
N THR A 70 5.55 7.27 0.19
CA THR A 70 6.71 6.53 0.72
C THR A 70 6.92 6.83 2.20
N ALA A 71 6.87 8.09 2.62
CA ALA A 71 7.02 8.47 4.02
C ALA A 71 5.96 7.80 4.91
N PHE A 72 4.69 7.83 4.49
CA PHE A 72 3.61 7.15 5.19
C PHE A 72 3.87 5.65 5.36
N VAL A 73 4.30 4.96 4.30
CA VAL A 73 4.57 3.51 4.40
C VAL A 73 5.80 3.22 5.25
N THR A 74 6.83 4.05 5.20
CA THR A 74 7.99 3.92 6.10
C THR A 74 7.57 4.01 7.57
N GLU A 75 6.79 5.02 7.95
CA GLU A 75 6.30 5.17 9.33
C GLU A 75 5.43 3.97 9.76
N ALA A 76 4.54 3.51 8.88
CA ALA A 76 3.71 2.33 9.16
C ALA A 76 4.54 1.06 9.34
N VAL A 77 5.58 0.87 8.51
CA VAL A 77 6.52 -0.25 8.62
C VAL A 77 7.31 -0.18 9.93
N GLU A 78 7.78 0.99 10.33
CA GLU A 78 8.46 1.20 11.62
C GLU A 78 7.57 0.82 12.80
N ALA A 79 6.31 1.27 12.79
CA ALA A 79 5.34 0.89 13.82
C ALA A 79 5.10 -0.63 13.85
N LEU A 80 4.97 -1.28 12.70
CA LEU A 80 4.79 -2.73 12.60
C LEU A 80 6.01 -3.51 13.11
N MET A 81 7.23 -3.03 12.83
CA MET A 81 8.46 -3.61 13.37
C MET A 81 8.51 -3.48 14.90
N VAL A 82 8.13 -2.33 15.47
CA VAL A 82 8.02 -2.14 16.93
C VAL A 82 7.02 -3.11 17.55
N LEU A 83 5.93 -3.46 16.84
CA LEU A 83 4.96 -4.47 17.27
C LEU A 83 5.45 -5.92 17.10
N GLY A 84 6.67 -6.12 16.62
CA GLY A 84 7.31 -7.41 16.43
C GLY A 84 6.91 -8.10 15.12
N CYS A 85 6.58 -7.32 14.08
CA CYS A 85 6.40 -7.88 12.75
C CYS A 85 7.72 -7.91 11.98
N ASP A 86 7.95 -8.98 11.24
CA ASP A 86 8.91 -9.05 10.15
C ASP A 86 8.29 -8.44 8.89
N VAL A 87 8.97 -7.49 8.26
CA VAL A 87 8.48 -6.80 7.06
C VAL A 87 9.35 -7.15 5.86
N HIS A 88 8.70 -7.54 4.76
CA HIS A 88 9.36 -7.90 3.51
C HIS A 88 8.85 -7.07 2.33
N ALA A 89 9.75 -6.79 1.39
CA ALA A 89 9.41 -6.25 0.08
C ALA A 89 9.17 -7.39 -0.92
N SER A 90 8.28 -7.16 -1.88
CA SER A 90 7.97 -8.04 -3.01
C SER A 90 8.02 -7.29 -4.32
#